data_AF-A0A195EP48-F1
#
_entry.id   AF-A0A195EP48-F1
#
_cell.length_a   1.000
_cell.length_b   1.000
_cell.length_c   1.000
_cell.angle_alpha   90.00
_cell.angle_beta   90.00
_cell.angle_gamma   90.00
#
_symmetry.space_group_name_H-M   'P 1'
#
loop_
_entity.id
_entity.type
_entity.pdbx_description
1 polymer ?
#
loop_
_entity_poly.entity_id
_entity_poly.type
_entity_poly.pdbx_seq_one_letter_code
_entity_poly.pdbx_strand_id
1 'polypeptide(L)'
;MADLLARYGVYIDDLSKVRVLEPEAANQTNKLKEECQSFVSKITEFEKNSDEFIRILDNLAKEVEKEKMKTIGARNLLRSVAKQREAQKQQMEYIVPFLLNQCGSVLYFLTLQSSDLSLAVPVSNSLTFVFTAITGWFLGEEKVHRNTYLGMILVLCGTMLCCWDKLNKTVEL
;
A
#
# COMPACT_ATOMS: atom_id res chain seq x y z
N MET A 1 -88.80 36.62 -1.37
CA MET A 1 -88.18 37.12 -2.62
C MET A 1 -86.89 36.38 -2.96
N ALA A 2 -85.97 36.16 -2.00
CA ALA A 2 -84.74 35.40 -2.23
C ALA A 2 -84.99 33.98 -2.81
N ASP A 3 -85.98 33.24 -2.30
CA ASP A 3 -86.38 31.92 -2.82
C ASP A 3 -86.91 31.93 -4.27
N LEU A 4 -87.58 33.02 -4.68
CA LEU A 4 -88.09 33.18 -6.04
C LEU A 4 -86.94 33.41 -7.03
N LEU A 5 -85.89 34.13 -6.60
CA LEU A 5 -84.68 34.40 -7.39
C LEU A 5 -83.81 33.14 -7.50
N ALA A 6 -83.72 32.35 -6.43
CA ALA A 6 -82.99 31.07 -6.43
C ALA A 6 -83.55 30.09 -7.47
N ARG A 7 -84.86 30.09 -7.70
CA ARG A 7 -85.53 29.30 -8.76
C ARG A 7 -85.10 29.67 -10.19
N TYR A 8 -84.59 30.88 -10.40
CA TYR A 8 -84.04 31.35 -11.68
C TYR A 8 -82.49 31.31 -11.70
N GLY A 9 -81.86 30.67 -10.72
CA GLY A 9 -80.39 30.56 -10.61
C GLY A 9 -79.71 31.83 -10.09
N VAL A 10 -80.47 32.73 -9.45
CA VAL A 10 -79.97 34.01 -8.92
C VAL A 10 -80.00 33.98 -7.40
N TYR A 11 -78.82 34.05 -6.79
CA TYR A 11 -78.64 33.96 -5.34
C TYR A 11 -78.24 35.34 -4.78
N ILE A 12 -78.66 35.65 -3.55
CA ILE A 12 -78.27 36.87 -2.84
C ILE A 12 -77.42 36.46 -1.64
N ASP A 13 -76.29 37.12 -1.44
CA ASP A 13 -75.41 36.84 -0.30
C ASP A 13 -75.69 37.68 0.95
N ASP A 14 -74.98 37.36 2.04
CA ASP A 14 -75.05 38.05 3.33
C ASP A 14 -74.66 39.54 3.27
N LEU A 15 -74.02 39.97 2.18
CA LEU A 15 -73.66 41.36 1.88
C LEU A 15 -74.65 42.03 0.90
N SER A 16 -75.82 41.40 0.66
CA SER A 16 -76.86 41.86 -0.27
C SER A 16 -76.42 41.99 -1.73
N LYS A 17 -75.38 41.27 -2.15
CA LYS A 17 -74.93 41.23 -3.55
C LYS A 17 -75.61 40.09 -4.32
N VAL A 18 -76.02 40.39 -5.56
CA VAL A 18 -76.58 39.40 -6.49
C VAL A 18 -75.45 38.55 -7.07
N ARG A 19 -75.57 37.22 -6.98
CA ARG A 19 -74.60 36.22 -7.45
C ARG A 19 -75.28 35.13 -8.27
N VAL A 20 -74.57 34.62 -9.29
CA VAL A 20 -75.06 33.54 -10.19
C VAL A 20 -74.67 32.15 -9.65
N LEU A 21 -73.76 32.11 -8.68
CA LEU A 21 -73.30 30.90 -8.00
C LEU A 21 -73.77 30.93 -6.54
N GLU A 22 -74.15 29.77 -6.00
CA GLU A 22 -74.58 29.64 -4.61
C GLU A 22 -73.48 30.15 -3.65
N PRO A 23 -73.81 31.01 -2.67
CA PRO A 23 -72.84 31.64 -1.78
C PRO A 23 -71.96 30.64 -1.02
N GLU A 24 -72.52 29.52 -0.55
CA GLU A 24 -71.79 28.48 0.18
C GLU A 24 -70.79 27.75 -0.71
N ALA A 25 -71.22 27.34 -1.91
CA ALA A 25 -70.35 26.70 -2.91
C ALA A 25 -69.23 27.64 -3.36
N ALA A 26 -69.51 28.94 -3.53
CA ALA A 26 -68.51 29.95 -3.85
C ALA A 26 -67.49 30.12 -2.71
N ASN A 27 -67.95 30.12 -1.46
CA ASN A 27 -67.08 30.31 -0.29
C ASN A 27 -66.19 29.07 -0.04
N GLN A 28 -66.74 27.87 -0.16
CA GLN A 28 -65.98 26.62 -0.09
C GLN A 28 -64.95 26.51 -1.23
N THR A 29 -65.31 26.93 -2.45
CA THR A 29 -64.39 26.97 -3.59
C THR A 29 -63.23 27.94 -3.34
N ASN A 30 -63.50 29.12 -2.77
CA ASN A 30 -62.45 30.07 -2.40
C ASN A 30 -61.55 29.56 -1.28
N LYS A 31 -62.12 28.91 -0.25
CA LYS A 31 -61.35 28.30 0.83
C LYS A 31 -60.44 27.17 0.32
N LEU A 32 -60.97 26.29 -0.53
CA LEU A 32 -60.19 25.23 -1.18
C LEU A 32 -59.07 25.80 -2.04
N LYS A 33 -59.33 26.90 -2.77
CA LYS A 33 -58.31 27.62 -3.55
C LYS A 33 -57.18 28.15 -2.67
N GLU A 34 -57.49 28.77 -1.53
CA GLU A 34 -56.49 29.26 -0.58
C GLU A 34 -55.67 28.12 0.05
N GLU A 35 -56.32 27.03 0.46
CA GLU A 35 -55.63 25.84 1.00
C GLU A 35 -54.73 25.18 -0.05
N CYS A 36 -55.18 25.10 -1.31
CA CYS A 36 -54.39 24.55 -2.40
C CYS A 36 -53.17 25.45 -2.72
N GLN A 37 -53.34 26.78 -2.69
CA GLN A 37 -52.22 27.72 -2.83
C GLN A 37 -51.21 27.59 -1.68
N SER A 38 -51.70 27.48 -0.44
CA SER A 38 -50.86 27.23 0.74
C SER A 38 -50.10 25.91 0.62
N PHE A 39 -50.76 24.85 0.14
CA PHE A 39 -50.12 23.56 -0.10
C PHE A 39 -49.03 23.65 -1.17
N VAL A 40 -49.30 24.29 -2.31
CA VAL A 40 -48.31 24.51 -3.38
C VAL A 40 -47.10 25.26 -2.83
N SER A 41 -47.31 26.32 -2.05
CA SER A 41 -46.20 27.08 -1.45
C SER A 41 -45.31 26.22 -0.55
N LYS A 42 -45.91 25.35 0.28
CA LYS A 42 -45.15 24.43 1.15
C LYS A 42 -44.38 23.38 0.37
N ILE A 43 -44.96 22.88 -0.73
CA ILE A 43 -44.28 21.92 -1.62
C ILE A 43 -43.05 22.58 -2.27
N THR A 44 -43.19 23.82 -2.77
CA THR A 44 -42.06 24.55 -3.35
C THR A 44 -40.96 24.85 -2.31
N GLU A 45 -41.33 25.14 -1.07
CA GLU A 45 -40.36 25.35 0.01
C GLU A 45 -39.63 24.04 0.37
N PHE A 46 -40.36 22.92 0.42
CA PHE A 46 -39.77 21.60 0.64
C PHE A 46 -38.82 21.19 -0.51
N GLU A 47 -39.21 21.43 -1.76
CA GLU A 47 -38.37 21.21 -2.94
C GLU A 47 -37.07 22.00 -2.82
N LYS A 48 -37.15 23.29 -2.52
CA LYS A 48 -35.98 24.15 -2.34
C LYS A 48 -35.04 23.67 -1.23
N ASN A 49 -35.59 23.25 -0.09
CA ASN A 49 -34.80 22.72 1.02
C ASN A 49 -34.14 21.38 0.65
N SER A 50 -34.82 20.55 -0.14
CA SER A 50 -34.29 19.29 -0.65
C SER A 50 -33.12 19.52 -1.60
N ASP A 51 -33.25 20.49 -2.52
CA ASP A 51 -32.16 20.88 -3.43
C ASP A 51 -30.95 21.43 -2.67
N GLU A 52 -31.18 22.23 -1.62
CA GLU A 52 -30.11 22.72 -0.77
C GLU A 52 -29.40 21.56 -0.04
N PHE A 53 -30.16 20.61 0.51
CA PHE A 53 -29.60 19.42 1.15
C PHE A 53 -28.76 18.58 0.18
N ILE A 54 -29.24 18.37 -1.05
CA ILE A 54 -28.49 17.67 -2.11
C ILE A 54 -27.15 18.38 -2.37
N ARG A 55 -27.15 19.73 -2.43
CA ARG A 55 -25.91 20.50 -2.62
C ARG A 55 -24.94 20.35 -1.45
N ILE A 56 -25.43 20.29 -0.21
CA ILE A 56 -24.59 20.04 0.96
C ILE A 56 -23.97 18.65 0.89
N LEU A 57 -24.76 17.63 0.56
CA LEU A 57 -24.29 16.26 0.39
C LEU A 57 -23.19 16.15 -0.67
N ASP A 58 -23.38 16.80 -1.82
CA ASP A 58 -22.38 16.83 -2.89
C ASP A 58 -21.06 17.50 -2.46
N ASN A 59 -21.15 18.60 -1.71
CA ASN A 59 -19.97 19.29 -1.20
C ASN A 59 -19.23 18.45 -0.17
N LEU A 60 -19.97 17.77 0.72
CA LEU A 60 -19.40 16.86 1.70
C LEU A 60 -18.70 15.69 1.02
N ALA A 61 -19.34 15.07 0.03
CA ALA A 61 -18.76 13.97 -0.74
C ALA A 61 -17.42 14.39 -1.38
N LYS A 62 -17.37 15.57 -2.00
CA LYS A 62 -16.14 16.12 -2.61
C LYS A 62 -15.03 16.35 -1.58
N GLU A 63 -15.34 16.91 -0.41
CA GLU A 63 -14.32 17.16 0.61
C GLU A 63 -13.81 15.84 1.22
N VAL A 64 -14.69 14.86 1.43
CA VAL A 64 -14.31 13.51 1.90
C VAL A 64 -13.39 12.81 0.91
N GLU A 65 -13.69 12.85 -0.39
CA GLU A 65 -12.81 12.27 -1.41
C GLU A 65 -11.44 12.95 -1.47
N LYS A 66 -11.42 14.28 -1.31
CA LYS A 66 -10.19 15.08 -1.27
C LYS A 66 -9.32 14.75 -0.05
N GLU A 67 -9.89 14.62 1.15
CA GLU A 67 -9.15 14.21 2.34
C GLU A 67 -8.66 12.76 2.26
N LYS A 68 -9.49 11.86 1.74
CA LYS A 68 -9.11 10.46 1.47
C LYS A 68 -7.90 10.41 0.55
N MET A 69 -7.90 11.17 -0.55
CA MET A 69 -6.79 11.19 -1.50
C MET A 69 -5.48 11.71 -0.87
N LYS A 70 -5.54 12.78 -0.07
CA LYS A 70 -4.39 13.31 0.66
C LYS A 70 -3.79 12.27 1.62
N THR A 71 -4.64 11.59 2.38
CA THR A 71 -4.22 10.58 3.36
C THR A 71 -3.60 9.36 2.68
N ILE A 72 -4.20 8.88 1.59
CA ILE A 72 -3.65 7.78 0.78
C ILE A 72 -2.30 8.18 0.17
N GLY A 73 -2.18 9.39 -0.37
CA GLY A 73 -0.94 9.91 -0.95
C GLY A 73 0.20 9.95 0.08
N ALA A 74 -0.04 10.57 1.24
CA ALA A 74 0.95 10.64 2.32
C ALA A 74 1.37 9.25 2.82
N ARG A 75 0.41 8.33 3.01
CA ARG A 75 0.68 6.94 3.41
C ARG A 75 1.51 6.19 2.38
N ASN A 76 1.23 6.36 1.08
CA ASN A 76 2.00 5.73 0.02
C ASN A 76 3.44 6.25 -0.03
N LEU A 77 3.65 7.55 0.12
CA LEU A 77 4.99 8.14 0.19
C LEU A 77 5.78 7.56 1.37
N LEU A 78 5.21 7.57 2.58
CA LEU A 78 5.86 7.00 3.76
C LEU A 78 6.21 5.52 3.57
N ARG A 79 5.28 4.73 3.03
CA ARG A 79 5.50 3.31 2.74
C ARG A 79 6.62 3.11 1.72
N SER A 80 6.67 3.95 0.67
CA SER A 80 7.71 3.87 -0.36
C SER A 80 9.09 4.22 0.18
N VAL A 81 9.20 5.24 1.04
CA VAL A 81 10.45 5.65 1.68
C VAL A 81 10.92 4.58 2.66
N ALA A 82 10.03 4.00 3.46
CA ALA A 82 10.37 2.89 4.36
C ALA A 82 10.93 1.70 3.57
N LYS A 83 10.26 1.31 2.47
CA LYS A 83 10.72 0.23 1.60
C LYS A 83 12.08 0.53 0.95
N GLN A 84 12.30 1.78 0.51
CA GLN A 84 13.60 2.19 -0.03
C GLN A 84 14.72 2.12 1.02
N ARG A 85 14.45 2.51 2.27
CA ARG A 85 15.42 2.42 3.36
C ARG A 85 15.79 0.97 3.70
N GLU A 86 14.80 0.08 3.76
CA GLU A 86 15.03 -1.35 3.96
C GLU A 86 15.88 -1.94 2.83
N ALA A 87 15.53 -1.64 1.58
CA ALA A 87 16.29 -2.09 0.42
C ALA A 87 17.73 -1.55 0.42
N GLN A 88 17.93 -0.26 0.77
CA GLN A 88 19.27 0.30 0.91
C GLN A 88 20.08 -0.38 2.01
N LYS A 89 19.47 -0.68 3.16
CA LYS A 89 20.14 -1.39 4.24
C LYS A 89 20.58 -2.79 3.79
N GLN A 90 19.68 -3.54 3.16
CA GLN A 90 19.98 -4.86 2.60
C GLN A 90 21.09 -4.80 1.56
N GLN A 91 21.06 -3.78 0.69
CA GLN A 91 22.12 -3.58 -0.31
C GLN A 91 23.48 -3.35 0.35
N MET A 92 23.54 -2.52 1.41
CA MET A 92 24.79 -2.27 2.13
C MET A 92 25.30 -3.53 2.85
N GLU A 93 24.42 -4.32 3.44
CA GLU A 93 24.78 -5.60 4.08
C GLU A 93 25.31 -6.62 3.07
N TYR A 94 24.82 -6.60 1.82
CA TYR A 94 25.28 -7.51 0.75
C TYR A 94 26.59 -7.07 0.06
N ILE A 95 26.93 -5.78 0.09
CA ILE A 95 28.16 -5.28 -0.56
C ILE A 95 29.42 -5.91 0.06
N VAL A 96 29.44 -6.10 1.38
CA VAL A 96 30.59 -6.69 2.08
C VAL A 96 30.92 -8.12 1.60
N PRO A 97 29.99 -9.09 1.66
CA PRO A 97 30.26 -10.44 1.15
C PRO A 97 30.52 -10.46 -0.36
N PHE A 98 29.87 -9.58 -1.13
CA PHE A 98 30.12 -9.45 -2.57
C PHE A 98 31.55 -9.03 -2.89
N LEU A 99 32.06 -7.97 -2.22
CA LEU A 99 33.43 -7.51 -2.41
C LEU A 99 34.45 -8.55 -1.95
N LEU A 100 34.20 -9.22 -0.81
CA LEU A 100 35.06 -10.31 -0.35
C LEU A 100 35.13 -11.45 -1.38
N ASN A 101 33.99 -11.84 -1.97
CA ASN A 101 33.94 -12.87 -3.01
C ASN A 101 34.71 -12.46 -4.28
N GLN A 102 34.54 -11.21 -4.74
CA GLN A 102 35.28 -10.71 -5.90
C GLN A 102 36.78 -10.60 -5.65
N CYS A 103 37.18 -10.11 -4.48
CA CYS A 103 38.60 -10.08 -4.09
C CYS A 103 39.19 -11.48 -4.01
N GLY A 104 38.45 -12.45 -3.45
CA GLY A 104 38.87 -13.86 -3.42
C GLY A 104 39.10 -14.44 -4.82
N SER A 105 38.21 -14.12 -5.76
CA SER A 105 38.35 -14.55 -7.16
C SER A 105 39.58 -13.94 -7.85
N VAL A 106 39.85 -12.65 -7.62
CA VAL A 106 41.06 -11.98 -8.14
C VAL A 106 42.33 -12.60 -7.54
N LEU A 107 42.36 -12.80 -6.22
CA LEU A 107 43.50 -13.42 -5.55
C LEU A 107 43.75 -14.85 -6.05
N TYR A 108 42.70 -15.63 -6.27
CA TYR A 108 42.79 -16.97 -6.82
C TYR A 108 43.40 -16.96 -8.23
N PHE A 109 42.94 -16.04 -9.09
CA PHE A 109 43.48 -15.89 -10.44
C PHE A 109 44.97 -15.50 -10.43
N LEU A 110 45.36 -14.53 -9.61
CA LEU A 110 46.77 -14.12 -9.48
C LEU A 110 47.65 -15.26 -8.95
N THR A 111 47.15 -16.03 -7.97
CA THR A 111 47.87 -17.18 -7.41
C THR A 111 48.09 -18.27 -8.46
N LEU A 112 47.09 -18.53 -9.31
CA LEU A 112 47.20 -19.48 -10.42
C LEU A 112 48.23 -19.08 -11.47
N GLN A 113 48.52 -17.79 -11.64
CA GLN A 113 49.57 -17.33 -12.57
C GLN A 113 50.98 -17.63 -12.04
N SER A 114 51.16 -17.71 -10.72
CA SER A 114 52.46 -17.89 -10.06
C SER A 114 52.69 -19.27 -9.45
N SER A 115 51.66 -20.11 -9.34
CA SER A 115 51.72 -21.42 -8.68
C SER A 115 51.09 -22.50 -9.54
N ASP A 116 51.64 -23.71 -9.46
CA ASP A 116 51.15 -24.83 -10.25
C ASP A 116 49.70 -25.19 -9.92
N LEU A 117 48.90 -25.39 -10.98
CA LEU A 117 47.47 -25.70 -10.89
C LEU A 117 47.20 -26.95 -10.03
N SER A 118 48.10 -27.94 -10.07
CA SER A 118 48.03 -29.17 -9.26
C SER A 118 48.21 -28.94 -7.74
N LEU A 119 48.73 -27.79 -7.31
CA LEU A 119 48.83 -27.40 -5.89
C LEU A 119 47.78 -26.36 -5.50
N ALA A 120 47.58 -25.36 -6.35
CA ALA A 120 46.65 -24.28 -6.07
C ALA A 120 45.21 -24.78 -5.83
N VAL A 121 44.78 -25.79 -6.60
CA VAL A 121 43.43 -26.36 -6.47
C VAL A 121 43.24 -27.10 -5.13
N PRO A 122 44.08 -28.10 -4.75
CA PRO A 122 43.99 -28.74 -3.43
C PRO A 122 44.11 -27.76 -2.25
N VAL A 123 45.03 -26.80 -2.34
CA VAL A 123 45.24 -25.80 -1.28
C VAL A 123 44.00 -24.91 -1.10
N SER A 124 43.41 -24.40 -2.17
CA SER A 124 42.21 -23.54 -2.06
C SER A 124 41.00 -24.30 -1.51
N ASN A 125 40.81 -25.56 -1.92
CA ASN A 125 39.70 -26.39 -1.44
C ASN A 125 39.82 -26.68 0.07
N SER A 126 41.02 -26.98 0.55
CA SER A 126 41.29 -27.20 1.98
C SER A 126 41.16 -25.92 2.81
N LEU A 127 41.63 -24.80 2.28
CA LEU A 127 41.52 -23.48 2.91
C LEU A 127 40.05 -23.02 3.00
N THR A 128 39.21 -23.43 2.05
CA THR A 128 37.75 -23.18 2.07
C THR A 128 37.09 -23.81 3.31
N PHE A 129 37.46 -25.02 3.69
CA PHE A 129 36.93 -25.65 4.90
C PHE A 129 37.34 -24.88 6.17
N VAL A 130 38.59 -24.42 6.24
CA VAL A 130 39.10 -23.63 7.38
C VAL A 130 38.36 -22.29 7.48
N PHE A 131 38.24 -21.55 6.38
CA PHE A 131 37.51 -20.27 6.39
C PHE A 131 36.02 -20.45 6.68
N THR A 132 35.39 -21.50 6.17
CA THR A 132 33.99 -21.84 6.48
C THR A 132 33.80 -22.07 7.97
N ALA A 133 34.68 -22.84 8.62
CA ALA A 133 34.61 -23.11 10.05
C ALA A 133 34.84 -21.84 10.89
N ILE A 134 35.82 -21.01 10.52
CA ILE A 134 36.11 -19.73 11.21
C ILE A 134 34.94 -18.77 11.07
N THR A 135 34.39 -18.64 9.86
CA THR A 135 33.27 -17.74 9.56
C THR A 135 32.00 -18.20 10.28
N GLY A 136 31.67 -19.50 10.23
CA GLY A 136 30.54 -20.07 10.96
C GLY A 136 30.67 -19.86 12.47
N TRP A 137 31.88 -20.02 13.03
CA TRP A 137 32.13 -19.72 14.43
C TRP A 137 31.96 -18.23 14.77
N PHE A 138 32.42 -17.32 13.91
CA PHE A 138 32.26 -15.87 14.09
C PHE A 138 30.80 -15.42 13.97
N LEU A 139 30.00 -16.08 13.13
CA LEU A 139 28.56 -15.84 12.97
C LEU A 139 27.72 -16.46 14.10
N GLY A 140 28.33 -17.23 15.01
CA GLY A 140 27.63 -17.86 16.12
C GLY A 140 26.84 -19.11 15.73
N GLU A 141 27.17 -19.73 14.59
CA GLU A 141 26.61 -21.04 14.23
C GLU A 141 27.01 -22.12 15.25
N GLU A 142 26.22 -23.18 15.33
CA GLU A 142 26.52 -24.30 16.22
C GLU A 142 27.92 -24.86 15.94
N LYS A 143 28.63 -25.20 17.03
CA LYS A 143 30.00 -25.71 16.92
C LYS A 143 30.01 -26.95 16.04
N VAL A 144 30.90 -26.92 15.04
CA VAL A 144 31.09 -28.04 14.12
C VAL A 144 31.36 -29.33 14.89
N HIS A 145 30.75 -30.43 14.47
CA HIS A 145 30.89 -31.74 15.13
C HIS A 145 32.36 -32.21 15.18
N ARG A 146 32.75 -32.93 16.25
CA ARG A 146 34.13 -33.39 16.49
C ARG A 146 34.71 -34.22 15.34
N ASN A 147 33.87 -34.99 14.66
CA ASN A 147 34.28 -35.78 13.49
C ASN A 147 34.65 -34.89 12.29
N THR A 148 33.97 -33.76 12.12
CA THR A 148 34.26 -32.82 11.04
C THR A 148 35.59 -32.12 11.27
N TYR A 149 35.94 -31.78 12.51
CA TYR A 149 37.28 -31.29 12.86
C TYR A 149 38.37 -32.30 12.50
N LEU A 150 38.13 -33.58 12.78
CA LEU A 150 39.07 -34.66 12.44
C LEU A 150 39.23 -34.79 10.92
N GLY A 151 38.14 -34.67 10.16
CA GLY A 151 38.16 -34.60 8.70
C GLY A 151 38.93 -33.38 8.17
N MET A 152 38.71 -32.18 8.74
CA MET A 152 39.43 -30.97 8.36
C MET A 152 40.94 -31.09 8.60
N ILE A 153 41.35 -31.65 9.75
CA ILE A 153 42.77 -31.92 10.06
C ILE A 153 43.37 -32.88 9.03
N LEU A 154 42.66 -33.96 8.68
CA LEU A 154 43.14 -34.94 7.71
C LEU A 154 43.32 -34.32 6.31
N VAL A 155 42.38 -33.49 5.87
CA VAL A 155 42.43 -32.75 4.60
C VAL A 155 43.60 -31.76 4.57
N LEU A 156 43.83 -31.04 5.68
CA LEU A 156 44.98 -30.14 5.82
C LEU A 156 46.32 -30.89 5.77
N CYS A 157 46.44 -32.02 6.48
CA CYS A 157 47.63 -32.86 6.43
C CYS A 157 47.90 -33.39 5.01
N GLY A 158 46.86 -33.86 4.31
CA GLY A 158 46.99 -34.31 2.91
C GLY A 158 47.47 -33.20 1.98
N THR A 159 46.95 -31.99 2.17
CA THR A 159 47.36 -30.82 1.38
C THR A 159 48.80 -30.42 1.64
N MET A 160 49.25 -30.46 2.90
CA MET A 160 50.64 -30.20 3.27
C MET A 160 51.60 -31.24 2.66
N LEU A 161 51.19 -32.51 2.62
CA LEU A 161 51.94 -33.56 1.93
C LEU A 161 52.04 -33.31 0.42
N CYS A 162 50.96 -32.87 -0.24
CA CYS A 162 50.99 -32.48 -1.64
C CYS A 162 51.98 -31.33 -1.91
N CYS A 163 51.99 -30.31 -1.04
CA CYS A 163 52.97 -29.22 -1.12
C CYS A 163 54.41 -29.72 -0.90
N TRP A 164 54.61 -30.64 0.05
CA TRP A 164 55.92 -31.19 0.38
C TRP A 164 56.53 -32.03 -0.76
N ASP A 165 55.75 -32.93 -1.37
CA ASP A 165 56.19 -33.73 -2.51
C ASP A 165 56.64 -32.85 -3.68
N LYS A 166 55.89 -31.77 -3.94
CA LYS A 166 56.21 -30.84 -5.01
C LYS A 166 57.45 -30.02 -4.72
N LEU A 167 57.60 -29.53 -3.48
CA LEU A 167 58.80 -28.81 -3.05
C LEU A 167 60.04 -29.70 -3.15
N ASN A 168 59.92 -30.98 -2.77
CA ASN A 168 61.02 -31.94 -2.87
C ASN A 168 61.43 -32.18 -4.33
N LYS A 169 60.45 -32.30 -5.26
CA LYS A 169 60.72 -32.40 -6.70
C LYS A 169 61.35 -31.15 -7.31
N THR A 170 61.08 -29.96 -6.77
CA THR A 170 61.73 -28.72 -7.22
C THR A 170 63.15 -28.57 -6.68
N VAL A 171 63.45 -29.13 -5.51
CA VAL A 171 64.79 -29.07 -4.87
C VAL A 171 65.78 -30.08 -5.47
N GLU A 172 65.31 -31.21 -6.00
CA GLU A 172 66.17 -32.21 -6.67
C GLU A 172 66.47 -31.92 -8.15
N LEU A 173 66.01 -30.78 -8.69
CA LEU A 173 66.12 -30.39 -10.11
C LEU A 173 67.01 -29.15 -10.27
#